data_AF-A0A9X1QUJ6-F1
#
_entry.id   AF-A0A9X1QUJ6-F1
#
_cell.length_a   1.000
_cell.length_b   1.000
_cell.length_c   1.000
_cell.angle_alpha   90.00
_cell.angle_beta   90.00
_cell.angle_gamma   90.00
#
_symmetry.space_group_name_H-M   'P 1'
#
loop_
_entity.id
_entity.type
_entity.pdbx_description
1 polymer ?
#
loop_
_entity_poly.entity_id
_entity_poly.type
_entity_poly.pdbx_seq_one_letter_code
_entity_poly.pdbx_strand_id
1 'polypeptide(L)'
;MNYIGSKHKLSNFIFETVAEICGNDLSQKVFCDLFAGTGIVGRIFKPHVKQVIANDVEYYSFVLNRNYIGNFIDFNYEDLLNKLNALKGEKGFVFENYSEGGKAGRNYFTSENGQKIDAVRIEIEKWKKTSKITEDQYFFLLASLLESADKVANTASVYGAYLKHIKKSAAKTMVIQPAITKKDLFSEELPFQKNQIFQKDANQLIKEIKGDILYLDPPYNARQYGANYHLLNTIAKYDTFVPKGKTGLRDYYKSDWCKTGEVLKSFEELIENAQFSYIFLSYNNEGLMSQKEVQTVMERFGKYTLKTKKYQRFKADKTENRNHKATETFEYLHILEKHFGSAQ
;
A
#
# COMPACT_ATOMS: atom_id res chain seq x y z
N MET A 1 5.27 3.12 7.32
CA MET A 1 4.72 1.76 7.58
C MET A 1 5.66 0.70 7.01
N ASN A 2 5.84 -0.42 7.70
CA ASN A 2 6.59 -1.56 7.15
C ASN A 2 5.75 -2.25 6.06
N TYR A 3 6.26 -2.29 4.83
CA TYR A 3 5.54 -2.84 3.69
C TYR A 3 6.45 -3.74 2.86
N ILE A 4 6.06 -5.00 2.67
CA ILE A 4 6.75 -5.94 1.79
C ILE A 4 6.68 -5.37 0.37
N GLY A 5 7.79 -5.43 -0.35
CA GLY A 5 7.85 -4.94 -1.73
C GLY A 5 7.88 -3.42 -1.87
N SER A 6 7.94 -2.65 -0.77
CA SER A 6 7.95 -1.17 -0.85
C SER A 6 9.03 -0.64 -1.81
N LYS A 7 8.59 0.21 -2.74
CA LYS A 7 9.45 0.84 -3.75
C LYS A 7 10.15 2.10 -3.26
N HIS A 8 10.13 2.40 -1.96
CA HIS A 8 10.77 3.60 -1.41
C HIS A 8 12.20 3.82 -1.92
N LYS A 9 13.05 2.78 -1.89
CA LYS A 9 14.45 2.87 -2.36
C LYS A 9 14.62 2.83 -3.89
N LEU A 10 13.62 2.34 -4.62
CA LEU A 10 13.63 2.23 -6.09
C LEU A 10 12.93 3.42 -6.76
N SER A 11 12.22 4.22 -5.97
CA SER A 11 11.31 5.25 -6.47
C SER A 11 11.96 6.30 -7.37
N ASN A 12 13.17 6.79 -7.04
CA ASN A 12 13.90 7.70 -7.92
C ASN A 12 14.21 7.06 -9.28
N PHE A 13 14.64 5.80 -9.29
CA PHE A 13 14.92 5.09 -10.54
C PHE A 13 13.67 4.88 -11.39
N ILE A 14 12.54 4.56 -10.74
CA ILE A 14 11.25 4.45 -11.42
C ILE A 14 10.86 5.80 -12.01
N PHE A 15 10.93 6.88 -11.23
CA PHE A 15 10.60 8.23 -11.68
C PHE A 15 11.47 8.67 -12.86
N GLU A 16 12.79 8.54 -12.74
CA GLU A 16 13.75 8.89 -13.79
C GLU A 16 13.50 8.09 -15.08
N THR A 17 13.25 6.78 -14.97
CA THR A 17 12.97 5.93 -16.14
C THR A 17 11.65 6.31 -16.80
N VAL A 18 10.60 6.59 -16.02
CA VAL A 18 9.31 7.01 -16.57
C VAL A 18 9.43 8.35 -17.29
N ALA A 19 10.13 9.33 -16.70
CA ALA A 19 10.39 10.62 -17.32
C ALA A 19 11.24 10.50 -18.60
N GLU A 20 12.27 9.64 -18.60
CA GLU A 20 13.11 9.36 -19.77
C GLU A 20 12.25 8.84 -20.95
N ILE A 21 11.33 7.91 -20.69
CA ILE A 21 10.54 7.23 -21.72
C ILE A 21 9.31 8.04 -22.16
N CYS A 22 8.62 8.69 -21.22
CA CYS A 22 7.34 9.36 -21.48
C CYS A 22 7.49 10.84 -21.87
N GLY A 23 8.73 11.33 -21.92
CA GLY A 23 9.07 12.75 -22.02
C GLY A 23 9.32 13.37 -20.65
N ASN A 24 10.35 14.21 -20.56
CA ASN A 24 10.78 14.81 -19.29
C ASN A 24 9.70 15.68 -18.61
N ASP A 25 8.81 16.28 -19.40
CA ASP A 25 7.64 17.01 -18.88
C ASP A 25 6.42 16.09 -18.79
N LEU A 26 6.09 15.71 -17.56
CA LEU A 26 4.94 14.87 -17.24
C LEU A 26 3.70 15.67 -16.83
N SER A 27 3.77 17.01 -16.82
CA SER A 27 2.75 17.89 -16.18
C SER A 27 1.34 17.76 -16.77
N GLN A 28 1.23 17.30 -18.02
CA GLN A 28 -0.06 17.07 -18.70
C GLN A 28 -0.53 15.61 -18.68
N LYS A 29 0.28 14.70 -18.11
CA LYS A 29 0.04 13.26 -18.14
C LYS A 29 -0.87 12.81 -17.00
N VAL A 30 -1.70 11.80 -17.28
CA VAL A 30 -2.43 11.04 -16.25
C VAL A 30 -1.62 9.80 -15.90
N PHE A 31 -1.22 9.71 -14.63
CA PHE A 31 -0.44 8.59 -14.09
C PHE A 31 -1.33 7.68 -13.23
N CYS A 32 -1.26 6.38 -13.45
CA CYS A 32 -2.00 5.38 -12.68
C CYS A 32 -1.05 4.45 -11.91
N ASP A 33 -1.19 4.39 -10.59
CA ASP A 33 -0.57 3.40 -9.70
C ASP A 33 -1.63 2.34 -9.33
N LEU A 34 -1.68 1.24 -10.08
CA LEU A 34 -2.81 0.30 -10.02
C LEU A 34 -2.73 -0.67 -8.83
N PHE A 35 -1.53 -0.85 -8.28
CA PHE A 35 -1.21 -1.67 -7.10
C PHE A 35 -0.49 -0.82 -6.06
N ALA A 36 -1.15 0.24 -5.60
CA ALA A 36 -0.50 1.37 -4.94
C ALA A 36 0.15 1.02 -3.59
N GLY A 37 -0.36 0.03 -2.86
CA GLY A 37 0.10 -0.28 -1.52
C GLY A 37 0.13 0.96 -0.64
N THR A 38 1.26 1.28 -0.01
CA THR A 38 1.39 2.50 0.80
C THR A 38 1.34 3.82 0.01
N GLY A 39 1.21 3.77 -1.32
CA GLY A 39 1.10 4.92 -2.21
C GLY A 39 2.44 5.57 -2.55
N ILE A 40 3.57 4.93 -2.25
CA ILE A 40 4.89 5.58 -2.34
C ILE A 40 5.24 6.05 -3.76
N VAL A 41 4.85 5.27 -4.78
CA VAL A 41 5.11 5.61 -6.18
C VAL A 41 4.16 6.72 -6.61
N GLY A 42 2.85 6.54 -6.48
CA GLY A 42 1.86 7.58 -6.80
C GLY A 42 2.14 8.94 -6.13
N ARG A 43 2.61 8.96 -4.88
CA ARG A 43 3.01 10.19 -4.17
C ARG A 43 4.20 10.92 -4.79
N ILE A 44 5.14 10.17 -5.38
CA ILE A 44 6.30 10.75 -6.05
C ILE A 44 5.92 11.35 -7.38
N PHE A 45 4.95 10.76 -8.09
CA PHE A 45 4.44 11.32 -9.34
C PHE A 45 3.47 12.49 -9.11
N LYS A 46 2.74 12.51 -7.98
CA LYS A 46 1.73 13.54 -7.66
C LYS A 46 2.20 14.97 -7.98
N PRO A 47 3.42 15.43 -7.65
CA PRO A 47 3.85 16.79 -7.96
C PRO A 47 4.13 17.09 -9.44
N HIS A 48 4.30 16.05 -10.27
CA HIS A 48 4.86 16.15 -11.61
C HIS A 48 3.85 15.82 -12.71
N VAL A 49 2.62 15.43 -12.36
CA VAL A 49 1.61 14.95 -13.31
C VAL A 49 0.31 15.75 -13.18
N LYS A 50 -0.54 15.69 -14.21
CA LYS A 50 -1.86 16.35 -14.19
C LYS A 50 -2.80 15.73 -13.17
N GLN A 51 -2.73 14.41 -13.05
CA GLN A 51 -3.62 13.61 -12.22
C GLN A 51 -2.95 12.29 -11.86
N VAL A 52 -3.14 11.86 -10.62
CA VAL A 52 -2.83 10.51 -10.16
C VAL A 52 -4.13 9.72 -9.97
N ILE A 53 -4.18 8.54 -10.56
CA ILE A 53 -5.15 7.49 -10.27
C ILE A 53 -4.43 6.44 -9.41
N ALA A 54 -4.92 6.17 -8.21
CA ALA A 54 -4.35 5.13 -7.35
C ALA A 54 -5.40 4.07 -7.01
N ASN A 55 -4.99 2.81 -6.98
CA ASN A 55 -5.86 1.69 -6.63
C ASN A 55 -5.13 0.68 -5.75
N ASP A 56 -5.88 0.06 -4.84
CA ASP A 56 -5.47 -1.17 -4.17
C ASP A 56 -6.72 -1.90 -3.65
N VAL A 57 -6.70 -3.23 -3.66
CA VAL A 57 -7.83 -4.02 -3.15
C VAL A 57 -7.96 -3.94 -1.62
N GLU A 58 -6.86 -3.70 -0.92
CA GLU A 58 -6.83 -3.66 0.54
C GLU A 58 -7.32 -2.32 1.09
N TYR A 59 -8.24 -2.36 2.07
CA TYR A 59 -8.87 -1.14 2.58
C TYR A 59 -7.90 -0.24 3.34
N TYR A 60 -6.95 -0.80 4.10
CA TYR A 60 -5.91 0.02 4.73
C TYR A 60 -5.10 0.79 3.68
N SER A 61 -4.85 0.17 2.52
CA SER A 61 -4.11 0.77 1.42
C SER A 61 -4.93 1.92 0.81
N PHE A 62 -6.22 1.69 0.56
CA PHE A 62 -7.15 2.75 0.15
C PHE A 62 -7.17 3.94 1.13
N VAL A 63 -7.22 3.70 2.44
CA VAL A 63 -7.17 4.75 3.48
C VAL A 63 -5.89 5.59 3.37
N LEU A 64 -4.73 4.93 3.23
CA LEU A 64 -3.44 5.63 3.08
C LEU A 64 -3.42 6.46 1.79
N ASN A 65 -3.89 5.91 0.67
CA ASN A 65 -3.89 6.62 -0.61
C ASN A 65 -4.93 7.76 -0.64
N ARG A 66 -6.07 7.63 0.06
CA ARG A 66 -7.02 8.73 0.24
C ARG A 66 -6.38 9.91 0.95
N ASN A 67 -5.55 9.66 1.96
CA ASN A 67 -4.79 10.70 2.63
C ASN A 67 -3.66 11.23 1.74
N TYR A 68 -2.70 10.39 1.34
CA TYR A 68 -1.47 10.89 0.74
C TYR A 68 -1.62 11.39 -0.70
N ILE A 69 -2.51 10.78 -1.47
CA ILE A 69 -2.69 11.10 -2.89
C ILE A 69 -3.97 11.91 -3.11
N GLY A 70 -5.09 11.46 -2.54
CA GLY A 70 -6.40 12.10 -2.73
C GLY A 70 -6.61 13.39 -1.95
N ASN A 71 -5.96 13.56 -0.80
CA ASN A 71 -6.15 14.74 0.05
C ASN A 71 -5.23 15.89 -0.36
N PHE A 72 -5.79 17.11 -0.31
CA PHE A 72 -5.13 18.39 -0.57
C PHE A 72 -5.40 19.44 0.51
N ILE A 73 -6.13 19.05 1.56
CA ILE A 73 -6.60 19.99 2.57
C ILE A 73 -5.47 20.30 3.54
N ASP A 74 -5.09 21.57 3.59
CA ASP A 74 -4.40 22.13 4.74
C ASP A 74 -5.43 22.47 5.83
N PHE A 75 -5.19 21.97 7.04
CA PHE A 75 -6.03 22.25 8.20
C PHE A 75 -5.23 22.11 9.49
N ASN A 76 -5.65 22.83 10.53
CA ASN A 76 -5.07 22.67 11.85
C ASN A 76 -5.47 21.30 12.45
N TYR A 77 -4.61 20.31 12.23
CA TYR A 77 -4.79 18.95 12.75
C TYR A 77 -4.33 18.80 14.21
N GLU A 78 -3.55 19.74 14.75
CA GLU A 78 -2.92 19.60 16.07
C GLU A 78 -3.97 19.42 17.17
N ASP A 79 -5.02 20.23 17.15
CA ASP A 79 -6.13 20.13 18.11
C ASP A 79 -6.83 18.77 18.07
N LEU A 80 -7.02 18.21 16.88
CA LEU A 80 -7.64 16.90 16.71
C LEU A 80 -6.73 15.79 17.22
N LEU A 81 -5.44 15.83 16.88
CA LEU A 81 -4.46 14.85 17.35
C LEU A 81 -4.25 14.94 18.87
N ASN A 82 -4.22 16.15 19.44
CA ASN A 82 -4.13 16.36 20.88
C ASN A 82 -5.32 15.75 21.61
N LYS A 83 -6.54 15.96 21.09
CA LYS A 83 -7.75 15.31 21.62
C LYS A 83 -7.65 13.79 21.58
N LEU A 84 -7.22 13.21 20.44
CA LEU A 84 -7.02 11.75 20.32
C LEU A 84 -5.94 11.23 21.28
N ASN A 85 -4.82 11.94 21.41
CA ASN A 85 -3.73 11.59 22.31
C ASN A 85 -4.13 11.70 23.79
N ALA A 86 -5.05 12.58 24.15
CA ALA A 86 -5.58 12.71 25.51
C ALA A 86 -6.63 11.64 25.90
N LEU A 87 -7.17 10.88 24.94
CA LEU A 87 -8.16 9.84 25.23
C LEU A 87 -7.60 8.78 26.18
N LYS A 88 -8.38 8.46 27.23
CA LYS A 88 -8.16 7.25 28.03
C LYS A 88 -8.41 6.02 27.15
N GLY A 89 -7.58 5.00 27.30
CA GLY A 89 -7.78 3.73 26.59
C GLY A 89 -9.11 3.06 26.94
N GLU A 90 -9.69 2.36 25.98
CA GLU A 90 -10.96 1.64 26.11
C GLU A 90 -10.76 0.18 25.67
N LYS A 91 -11.36 -0.78 26.39
CA LYS A 91 -11.30 -2.19 26.01
C LYS A 91 -12.30 -2.47 24.89
N GLY A 92 -11.82 -2.47 23.64
CA GLY A 92 -12.63 -2.77 22.47
C GLY A 92 -12.15 -4.02 21.72
N PHE A 93 -12.50 -4.09 20.44
CA PHE A 93 -12.24 -5.27 19.61
C PHE A 93 -10.75 -5.57 19.45
N VAL A 94 -9.90 -4.53 19.33
CA VAL A 94 -8.46 -4.70 19.16
C VAL A 94 -7.81 -5.17 20.44
N PHE A 95 -8.19 -4.59 21.59
CA PHE A 95 -7.73 -5.06 22.89
C PHE A 95 -8.08 -6.54 23.10
N GLU A 96 -9.36 -6.90 22.96
CA GLU A 96 -9.84 -8.24 23.28
C GLU A 96 -9.22 -9.33 22.39
N ASN A 97 -8.98 -9.03 21.10
CA ASN A 97 -8.56 -10.04 20.13
C ASN A 97 -7.09 -9.99 19.73
N TYR A 98 -6.40 -8.86 19.93
CA TYR A 98 -5.07 -8.61 19.37
C TYR A 98 -4.08 -7.97 20.36
N SER A 99 -4.36 -8.05 21.66
CA SER A 99 -3.45 -7.52 22.70
C SER A 99 -3.12 -8.53 23.79
N GLU A 100 -2.00 -8.32 24.47
CA GLU A 100 -1.45 -9.20 25.52
C GLU A 100 -2.43 -9.54 26.66
N GLY A 101 -3.23 -8.57 27.12
CA GLY A 101 -4.24 -8.76 28.16
C GLY A 101 -5.66 -9.01 27.66
N GLY A 102 -5.84 -9.20 26.35
CA GLY A 102 -7.13 -9.51 25.75
C GLY A 102 -7.48 -10.99 25.86
N LYS A 103 -8.77 -11.33 25.73
CA LYS A 103 -9.28 -12.71 25.76
C LYS A 103 -8.52 -13.68 24.84
N ALA A 104 -8.07 -13.22 23.68
CA ALA A 104 -7.38 -14.07 22.72
C ALA A 104 -5.87 -14.23 22.94
N GLY A 105 -5.26 -13.42 23.83
CA GLY A 105 -3.82 -13.49 24.15
C GLY A 105 -2.88 -13.33 22.94
N ARG A 106 -3.31 -12.61 21.89
CA ARG A 106 -2.48 -12.39 20.70
C ARG A 106 -1.63 -11.15 20.93
N ASN A 107 -0.33 -11.34 21.13
CA ASN A 107 0.61 -10.27 21.48
C ASN A 107 0.99 -9.39 20.28
N TYR A 108 0.03 -8.89 19.48
CA TYR A 108 0.31 -7.88 18.45
C TYR A 108 0.55 -6.50 19.08
N PHE A 109 -0.17 -6.19 20.16
CA PHE A 109 -0.02 -4.94 20.90
C PHE A 109 0.04 -5.21 22.41
N THR A 110 0.62 -4.27 23.15
CA THR A 110 0.46 -4.22 24.61
C THR A 110 -1.00 -3.93 24.95
N SER A 111 -1.42 -4.27 26.17
CA SER A 111 -2.76 -3.95 26.68
C SER A 111 -3.10 -2.46 26.59
N GLU A 112 -2.12 -1.59 26.87
CA GLU A 112 -2.27 -0.14 26.76
C GLU A 112 -2.47 0.32 25.31
N ASN A 113 -1.62 -0.16 24.40
CA ASN A 113 -1.68 0.24 22.98
C ASN A 113 -2.96 -0.29 22.30
N GLY A 114 -3.38 -1.52 22.60
CA GLY A 114 -4.66 -2.06 22.12
C GLY A 114 -5.85 -1.20 22.53
N GLN A 115 -5.91 -0.84 23.81
CA GLN A 115 -6.97 0.03 24.33
C GLN A 115 -6.94 1.43 23.73
N LYS A 116 -5.73 1.96 23.46
CA LYS A 116 -5.57 3.25 22.81
C LYS A 116 -6.04 3.23 21.36
N ILE A 117 -5.74 2.17 20.61
CA ILE A 117 -6.23 1.98 19.24
C ILE A 117 -7.76 1.95 19.22
N ASP A 118 -8.38 1.20 20.12
CA ASP A 118 -9.83 1.13 20.25
C ASP A 118 -10.45 2.51 20.52
N ALA A 119 -10.00 3.20 21.57
CA ALA A 119 -10.53 4.52 21.93
C ALA A 119 -10.39 5.55 20.80
N VAL A 120 -9.21 5.60 20.15
CA VAL A 120 -8.97 6.52 19.03
C VAL A 120 -9.87 6.20 17.84
N ARG A 121 -10.00 4.92 17.49
CA ARG A 121 -10.80 4.52 16.32
C ARG A 121 -12.29 4.80 16.53
N ILE A 122 -12.81 4.56 17.75
CA ILE A 122 -14.19 4.88 18.14
C ILE A 122 -14.45 6.39 18.04
N GLU A 123 -13.55 7.22 18.57
CA GLU A 123 -13.74 8.68 18.56
C GLU A 123 -13.66 9.25 17.13
N ILE A 124 -12.77 8.73 16.28
CA ILE A 124 -12.72 9.10 14.84
C ILE A 124 -14.04 8.76 14.14
N GLU A 125 -14.63 7.59 14.43
CA GLU A 125 -15.93 7.20 13.85
C GLU A 125 -17.06 8.13 14.31
N LYS A 126 -17.07 8.45 15.61
CA LYS A 126 -18.04 9.37 16.19
C LYS A 126 -17.95 10.74 15.56
N TRP A 127 -16.74 11.29 15.37
CA TRP A 127 -16.56 12.59 14.71
C TRP A 127 -17.05 12.56 13.27
N LYS A 128 -16.82 11.48 12.52
CA LYS A 128 -17.37 11.33 11.17
C LYS A 128 -18.89 11.30 11.16
N LYS A 129 -19.52 10.45 11.99
CA LYS A 129 -20.98 10.27 12.05
C LYS A 129 -21.73 11.52 12.52
N THR A 130 -21.09 12.33 13.36
CA THR A 130 -21.63 13.60 13.85
C THR A 130 -21.24 14.80 12.97
N SER A 131 -20.62 14.55 11.82
CA SER A 131 -20.15 15.59 10.88
C SER A 131 -19.23 16.64 11.51
N LYS A 132 -18.52 16.27 12.59
CA LYS A 132 -17.54 17.14 13.26
C LYS A 132 -16.23 17.26 12.47
N ILE A 133 -15.95 16.29 11.62
CA ILE A 133 -14.81 16.27 10.70
C ILE A 133 -15.29 15.98 9.28
N THR A 134 -14.57 16.50 8.30
CA THR A 134 -14.81 16.20 6.88
C THR A 134 -14.31 14.79 6.52
N GLU A 135 -14.65 14.32 5.32
CA GLU A 135 -14.17 13.03 4.83
C GLU A 135 -12.64 12.97 4.72
N ASP A 136 -12.01 14.02 4.22
CA ASP A 136 -10.56 14.11 4.08
C ASP A 136 -9.87 14.17 5.45
N GLN A 137 -10.43 14.90 6.43
CA GLN A 137 -9.96 14.87 7.82
C GLN A 137 -10.10 13.47 8.43
N TYR A 138 -11.20 12.76 8.14
CA TYR A 138 -11.38 11.38 8.59
C TYR A 138 -10.29 10.44 8.04
N PHE A 139 -9.99 10.49 6.74
CA PHE A 139 -8.92 9.66 6.17
C PHE A 139 -7.53 10.06 6.65
N PHE A 140 -7.28 11.35 6.91
CA PHE A 140 -6.05 11.81 7.55
C PHE A 140 -5.88 11.21 8.96
N LEU A 141 -6.91 11.26 9.79
CA LEU A 141 -6.86 10.74 11.16
C LEU A 141 -6.73 9.20 11.16
N LEU A 142 -7.42 8.50 10.25
CA LEU A 142 -7.26 7.06 10.10
C LEU A 142 -5.86 6.67 9.62
N ALA A 143 -5.30 7.35 8.62
CA ALA A 143 -3.93 7.12 8.17
C ALA A 143 -2.94 7.35 9.32
N SER A 144 -3.13 8.42 10.09
CA SER A 144 -2.34 8.75 11.28
C SER A 144 -2.40 7.64 12.34
N LEU A 145 -3.59 7.08 12.59
CA LEU A 145 -3.77 5.94 13.49
C LEU A 145 -3.04 4.69 12.97
N LEU A 146 -3.23 4.32 11.70
CA LEU A 146 -2.61 3.12 11.12
C LEU A 146 -1.08 3.19 11.15
N GLU A 147 -0.50 4.34 10.81
CA GLU A 147 0.94 4.55 10.87
C GLU A 147 1.49 4.51 12.30
N SER A 148 0.76 5.09 13.25
CA SER A 148 1.16 5.13 14.65
C SER A 148 1.06 3.74 15.30
N ALA A 149 0.01 2.98 14.98
CA ALA A 149 -0.16 1.59 15.40
C ALA A 149 0.96 0.71 14.84
N ASP A 150 1.33 0.86 13.56
CA ASP A 150 2.41 0.07 12.94
C ASP A 150 3.77 0.25 13.64
N LYS A 151 4.07 1.48 14.12
CA LYS A 151 5.30 1.78 14.85
C LYS A 151 5.42 1.02 16.18
N VAL A 152 4.28 0.69 16.80
CA VAL A 152 4.21 -0.05 18.08
C VAL A 152 3.70 -1.48 17.94
N ALA A 153 3.55 -1.99 16.72
CA ALA A 153 3.12 -3.36 16.48
C ALA A 153 4.26 -4.35 16.80
N ASN A 154 3.94 -5.41 17.55
CA ASN A 154 4.87 -6.47 17.95
C ASN A 154 5.02 -7.57 16.88
N THR A 155 5.43 -7.16 15.69
CA THR A 155 5.63 -8.04 14.52
C THR A 155 7.08 -7.95 14.02
N ALA A 156 7.53 -8.92 13.21
CA ALA A 156 8.86 -8.86 12.60
C ALA A 156 8.90 -7.87 11.42
N SER A 157 7.82 -7.79 10.63
CA SER A 157 7.64 -6.88 9.48
C SER A 157 6.21 -6.87 8.96
N VAL A 158 5.48 -7.98 9.15
CA VAL A 158 4.09 -8.16 8.72
C VAL A 158 3.24 -8.75 9.84
N TYR A 159 1.92 -8.58 9.73
CA TYR A 159 0.91 -9.04 10.68
C TYR A 159 0.53 -10.52 10.50
N GLY A 160 1.12 -11.21 9.51
CA GLY A 160 0.98 -12.65 9.33
C GLY A 160 1.50 -13.48 10.53
N ALA A 161 2.24 -12.87 11.46
CA ALA A 161 2.58 -13.42 12.76
C ALA A 161 2.91 -12.29 13.77
N TYR A 162 2.79 -12.60 15.06
CA TYR A 162 3.26 -11.74 16.15
C TYR A 162 4.42 -12.41 16.90
N LEU A 163 5.28 -11.61 17.52
CA LEU A 163 6.39 -12.12 18.33
C LEU A 163 5.87 -12.61 19.69
N LYS A 164 6.47 -13.68 20.23
CA LYS A 164 6.10 -14.20 21.55
C LYS A 164 6.30 -13.17 22.67
N HIS A 165 7.40 -12.44 22.61
CA HIS A 165 7.76 -11.40 23.56
C HIS A 165 7.60 -10.02 22.92
N ILE A 166 7.13 -9.05 23.71
CA ILE A 166 6.99 -7.66 23.27
C ILE A 166 8.37 -7.07 22.98
N LYS A 167 8.63 -6.68 21.72
CA LYS A 167 9.86 -6.00 21.34
C LYS A 167 9.90 -4.57 21.88
N LYS A 168 11.11 -4.01 22.01
CA LYS A 168 11.35 -2.66 22.54
C LYS A 168 10.50 -1.55 21.90
N SER A 169 10.27 -1.59 20.58
CA SER A 169 9.43 -0.59 19.92
C SER A 169 7.94 -0.75 20.22
N ALA A 170 7.47 -1.99 20.42
CA ALA A 170 6.07 -2.27 20.75
C ALA A 170 5.72 -1.98 22.21
N ALA A 171 6.71 -1.99 23.10
CA ALA A 171 6.55 -1.59 24.51
C ALA A 171 6.39 -0.07 24.70
N LYS A 172 6.63 0.75 23.68
CA LYS A 172 6.42 2.20 23.78
C LYS A 172 4.92 2.51 23.78
N THR A 173 4.51 3.47 24.60
CA THR A 173 3.16 4.05 24.54
C THR A 173 2.95 4.66 23.16
N MET A 174 1.84 4.30 22.51
CA MET A 174 1.46 4.83 21.21
C MET A 174 1.08 6.31 21.35
N VAL A 175 1.68 7.14 20.51
CA VAL A 175 1.28 8.54 20.30
C VAL A 175 0.83 8.66 18.86
N ILE A 176 -0.37 9.18 18.62
CA ILE A 176 -0.87 9.46 17.29
C ILE A 176 -0.07 10.62 16.72
N GLN A 177 0.68 10.32 15.66
CA GLN A 177 1.48 11.27 14.90
C GLN A 177 0.78 11.56 13.56
N PRO A 178 0.90 12.78 13.02
CA PRO A 178 0.30 13.11 11.74
C PRO A 178 0.87 12.22 10.64
N ALA A 179 0.00 11.65 9.81
CA ALA A 179 0.35 10.96 8.56
C ALA A 179 0.69 11.97 7.46
N ILE A 180 1.80 12.67 7.65
CA ILE A 180 2.41 13.60 6.70
C ILE A 180 3.84 13.15 6.43
N THR A 181 4.35 13.36 5.22
CA THR A 181 5.79 13.39 5.03
C THR A 181 6.28 14.80 4.77
N LYS A 182 7.56 15.05 5.02
CA LYS A 182 8.20 16.36 4.78
C LYS A 182 8.06 16.87 3.34
N LYS A 183 7.76 15.99 2.37
CA LYS A 183 7.41 16.34 0.98
C LYS A 183 5.90 16.48 0.73
N ASP A 184 5.04 16.01 1.64
CA ASP A 184 3.58 16.11 1.55
C ASP A 184 2.99 17.27 2.39
N LEU A 185 3.82 18.00 3.15
CA LEU A 185 3.45 19.37 3.52
C LEU A 185 3.39 20.10 2.21
N PHE A 186 2.17 20.27 1.71
CA PHE A 186 1.78 21.00 0.51
C PHE A 186 2.92 21.93 0.12
N SER A 187 3.76 21.51 -0.84
CA SER A 187 4.65 22.48 -1.45
C SER A 187 3.71 23.59 -1.88
N GLU A 188 3.98 24.82 -1.44
CA GLU A 188 3.07 25.97 -1.46
C GLU A 188 2.57 26.35 -2.88
N GLU A 189 2.84 25.50 -3.88
CA GLU A 189 2.67 25.67 -5.30
C GLU A 189 2.02 24.44 -6.00
N LEU A 190 1.55 23.40 -5.31
CA LEU A 190 0.87 22.30 -6.02
C LEU A 190 -0.56 22.68 -6.40
N PRO A 191 -0.89 22.74 -7.71
CA PRO A 191 -2.25 23.00 -8.13
C PRO A 191 -3.17 21.88 -7.63
N PHE A 192 -4.41 22.23 -7.30
CA PHE A 192 -5.43 21.24 -6.98
C PHE A 192 -5.56 20.22 -8.12
N GLN A 193 -5.29 18.95 -7.84
CA GLN A 193 -5.48 17.85 -8.79
C GLN A 193 -6.70 17.03 -8.40
N LYS A 194 -7.53 16.71 -9.38
CA LYS A 194 -8.68 15.81 -9.20
C LYS A 194 -8.21 14.35 -9.18
N ASN A 195 -7.33 14.00 -8.24
CA ASN A 195 -6.82 12.64 -8.10
C ASN A 195 -7.95 11.66 -7.76
N GLN A 196 -7.85 10.44 -8.27
CA GLN A 196 -8.87 9.40 -8.08
C GLN A 196 -8.27 8.24 -7.31
N ILE A 197 -8.93 7.84 -6.23
CA ILE A 197 -8.49 6.74 -5.37
C ILE A 197 -9.57 5.67 -5.38
N PHE A 198 -9.20 4.45 -5.77
CA PHE A 198 -10.11 3.31 -5.88
C PHE A 198 -9.72 2.20 -4.92
N GLN A 199 -10.72 1.40 -4.56
CA GLN A 199 -10.53 0.14 -3.84
C GLN A 199 -11.18 -1.00 -4.62
N LYS A 200 -10.57 -1.41 -5.73
CA LYS A 200 -11.09 -2.44 -6.63
C LYS A 200 -10.03 -3.48 -6.96
N ASP A 201 -10.49 -4.63 -7.42
CA ASP A 201 -9.60 -5.57 -8.10
C ASP A 201 -9.01 -4.90 -9.35
N ALA A 202 -7.71 -5.08 -9.56
CA ALA A 202 -6.97 -4.40 -10.63
C ALA A 202 -7.47 -4.81 -12.04
N ASN A 203 -7.79 -6.09 -12.24
CA ASN A 203 -8.29 -6.62 -13.52
C ASN A 203 -9.73 -6.19 -13.79
N GLN A 204 -10.49 -5.81 -12.76
CA GLN A 204 -11.80 -5.18 -12.93
C GLN A 204 -11.66 -3.69 -13.25
N LEU A 205 -10.89 -2.94 -12.45
CA LEU A 205 -10.77 -1.50 -12.60
C LEU A 205 -10.15 -1.09 -13.93
N ILE A 206 -9.17 -1.85 -14.45
CA ILE A 206 -8.44 -1.49 -15.68
C ILE A 206 -9.36 -1.33 -16.91
N LYS A 207 -10.56 -1.93 -16.88
CA LYS A 207 -11.59 -1.84 -17.93
C LYS A 207 -12.39 -0.53 -17.87
N GLU A 208 -12.33 0.19 -16.75
CA GLU A 208 -13.11 1.40 -16.48
C GLU A 208 -12.26 2.69 -16.59
N ILE A 209 -10.94 2.57 -16.55
CA ILE A 209 -10.01 3.71 -16.50
C ILE A 209 -9.12 3.79 -17.75
N LYS A 210 -8.62 4.98 -18.00
CA LYS A 210 -7.66 5.28 -19.08
C LYS A 210 -6.71 6.38 -18.62
N GLY A 211 -5.56 6.48 -19.27
CA GLY A 211 -4.58 7.52 -18.98
C GLY A 211 -3.35 7.40 -19.88
N ASP A 212 -2.27 8.08 -19.52
CA ASP A 212 -1.04 8.05 -20.30
C ASP A 212 -0.07 6.97 -19.80
N ILE A 213 0.11 6.91 -18.48
CA ILE A 213 1.14 6.09 -17.83
C ILE A 213 0.48 5.17 -16.82
N LEU A 214 0.64 3.86 -17.01
CA LEU A 214 0.21 2.82 -16.08
C LEU A 214 1.42 2.19 -15.41
N TYR A 215 1.49 2.30 -14.09
CA TYR A 215 2.48 1.65 -13.26
C TYR A 215 1.87 0.46 -12.52
N LEU A 216 2.54 -0.68 -12.64
CA LEU A 216 2.17 -1.96 -12.06
C LEU A 216 3.25 -2.42 -11.10
N ASP A 217 2.87 -2.64 -9.84
CA ASP A 217 3.69 -3.28 -8.82
C ASP A 217 2.90 -4.39 -8.11
N PRO A 218 2.49 -5.44 -8.85
CA PRO A 218 1.67 -6.49 -8.28
C PRO A 218 2.48 -7.34 -7.29
N PRO A 219 1.79 -8.14 -6.46
CA PRO A 219 2.45 -9.18 -5.68
C PRO A 219 3.32 -10.07 -6.57
N TYR A 220 4.59 -10.23 -6.21
CA TYR A 220 5.55 -11.07 -6.95
C TYR A 220 5.74 -12.47 -6.35
N ASN A 221 5.04 -12.79 -5.27
CA ASN A 221 5.14 -14.09 -4.61
C ASN A 221 3.77 -14.53 -4.08
N ALA A 222 3.70 -15.77 -3.60
CA ALA A 222 2.44 -16.38 -3.16
C ALA A 222 1.87 -15.83 -1.83
N ARG A 223 2.48 -14.79 -1.24
CA ARG A 223 2.02 -14.20 0.02
C ARG A 223 0.82 -13.29 -0.24
N GLN A 224 -0.32 -13.71 0.28
CA GLN A 224 -1.54 -12.91 0.26
C GLN A 224 -1.41 -11.70 1.19
N TYR A 225 -1.58 -10.48 0.66
CA TYR A 225 -1.47 -9.25 1.43
C TYR A 225 -2.60 -9.12 2.46
N GLY A 226 -3.83 -9.49 2.10
CA GLY A 226 -4.96 -9.52 3.02
C GLY A 226 -4.73 -10.39 4.27
N ALA A 227 -3.90 -11.43 4.17
CA ALA A 227 -3.47 -12.22 5.33
C ALA A 227 -2.30 -11.57 6.09
N ASN A 228 -1.30 -11.04 5.38
CA ASN A 228 -0.11 -10.45 6.01
C ASN A 228 -0.34 -9.05 6.61
N TYR A 229 -1.41 -8.37 6.23
CA TYR A 229 -1.78 -7.03 6.70
C TYR A 229 -3.21 -6.98 7.25
N HIS A 230 -3.77 -8.15 7.59
CA HIS A 230 -5.16 -8.28 8.05
C HIS A 230 -5.51 -7.34 9.21
N LEU A 231 -4.55 -7.10 10.12
CA LEU A 231 -4.78 -6.28 11.30
C LEU A 231 -4.91 -4.80 10.97
N LEU A 232 -4.22 -4.31 9.93
CA LEU A 232 -4.40 -2.94 9.44
C LEU A 232 -5.81 -2.74 8.88
N ASN A 233 -6.30 -3.71 8.10
CA ASN A 233 -7.71 -3.72 7.66
C ASN A 233 -8.68 -3.78 8.84
N THR A 234 -8.35 -4.58 9.86
CA THR A 234 -9.18 -4.72 11.08
C THR A 234 -9.29 -3.38 11.81
N ILE A 235 -8.18 -2.66 11.98
CA ILE A 235 -8.16 -1.34 12.62
C ILE A 235 -8.89 -0.30 11.75
N ALA A 236 -8.63 -0.31 10.44
CA ALA A 236 -9.24 0.66 9.51
C ALA A 236 -10.77 0.49 9.41
N LYS A 237 -11.25 -0.74 9.19
CA LYS A 237 -12.68 -1.05 9.07
C LYS A 237 -13.39 -0.94 10.42
N TYR A 238 -12.74 -1.43 11.48
CA TYR A 238 -13.27 -1.49 12.83
C TYR A 238 -14.66 -2.14 12.92
N ASP A 239 -14.86 -3.18 12.10
CA ASP A 239 -16.02 -4.06 12.13
C ASP A 239 -15.79 -5.23 13.09
N THR A 240 -16.88 -5.84 13.57
CA THR A 240 -16.80 -7.04 14.42
C THR A 240 -16.88 -8.29 13.56
N PHE A 241 -16.02 -9.26 13.84
CA PHE A 241 -16.03 -10.59 13.22
C PHE A 241 -15.43 -11.61 14.19
N VAL A 242 -15.55 -12.91 13.88
CA VAL A 242 -14.90 -13.98 14.66
C VAL A 242 -13.51 -14.27 14.09
N PRO A 243 -12.41 -13.95 14.81
CA PRO A 243 -11.06 -14.16 14.29
C PRO A 243 -10.69 -15.63 14.17
N LYS A 244 -10.09 -16.03 13.04
CA LYS A 244 -9.75 -17.43 12.74
C LYS A 244 -8.25 -17.71 12.96
N GLY A 245 -7.95 -18.87 13.54
CA GLY A 245 -6.59 -19.35 13.73
C GLY A 245 -5.75 -18.57 14.77
N LYS A 246 -4.47 -18.94 14.88
CA LYS A 246 -3.54 -18.40 15.89
C LYS A 246 -3.35 -16.89 15.75
N THR A 247 -3.28 -16.39 14.52
CA THR A 247 -3.06 -14.98 14.18
C THR A 247 -4.35 -14.15 14.22
N GLY A 248 -5.53 -14.79 14.28
CA GLY A 248 -6.81 -14.10 14.32
C GLY A 248 -7.14 -13.44 12.99
N LEU A 249 -7.06 -14.18 11.89
CA LEU A 249 -7.38 -13.67 10.57
C LEU A 249 -8.87 -13.34 10.46
N ARG A 250 -9.17 -12.22 9.78
CA ARG A 250 -10.49 -11.93 9.21
C ARG A 250 -10.62 -12.61 7.85
N ASP A 251 -11.82 -12.68 7.31
CA ASP A 251 -11.99 -13.07 5.90
C ASP A 251 -11.34 -12.01 4.99
N TYR A 252 -10.57 -12.48 4.01
CA TYR A 252 -9.73 -11.65 3.16
C TYR A 252 -9.78 -12.11 1.70
N TYR A 253 -9.56 -11.15 0.80
CA TYR A 253 -9.47 -11.40 -0.64
C TYR A 253 -8.19 -12.18 -0.98
N LYS A 254 -8.32 -13.22 -1.79
CA LYS A 254 -7.17 -13.98 -2.29
C LYS A 254 -6.90 -13.58 -3.73
N SER A 255 -5.87 -12.79 -3.93
CA SER A 255 -5.49 -12.27 -5.24
C SER A 255 -4.97 -13.39 -6.15
N ASP A 256 -5.40 -13.37 -7.40
CA ASP A 256 -4.88 -14.23 -8.47
C ASP A 256 -3.44 -13.89 -8.82
N TRP A 257 -3.01 -12.65 -8.56
CA TRP A 257 -1.60 -12.23 -8.67
C TRP A 257 -0.66 -12.93 -7.68
N CYS A 258 -1.21 -13.58 -6.65
CA CYS A 258 -0.46 -14.40 -5.70
C CYS A 258 -0.56 -15.90 -6.00
N LYS A 259 -1.12 -16.33 -7.14
CA LYS A 259 -1.29 -17.73 -7.51
C LYS A 259 -0.48 -18.05 -8.77
N THR A 260 0.48 -18.97 -8.68
CA THR A 260 1.34 -19.36 -9.81
C THR A 260 0.55 -19.81 -11.05
N GLY A 261 -0.59 -20.48 -10.87
CA GLY A 261 -1.43 -20.94 -11.97
C GLY A 261 -2.31 -19.87 -12.62
N GLU A 262 -2.49 -18.70 -11.98
CA GLU A 262 -3.44 -17.66 -12.44
C GLU A 262 -2.76 -16.34 -12.82
N VAL A 263 -1.56 -16.07 -12.27
CA VAL A 263 -0.89 -14.77 -12.40
C VAL A 263 -0.58 -14.39 -13.85
N LEU A 264 -0.15 -15.33 -14.68
CA LEU A 264 0.17 -15.05 -16.09
C LEU A 264 -1.08 -14.66 -16.87
N LYS A 265 -2.18 -15.41 -16.67
CA LYS A 265 -3.48 -15.09 -17.28
C LYS A 265 -3.99 -13.73 -16.81
N SER A 266 -3.90 -13.45 -15.51
CA SER A 266 -4.28 -12.15 -14.95
C SER A 266 -3.46 -11.01 -15.54
N PHE A 267 -2.16 -11.22 -15.76
CA PHE A 267 -1.30 -10.24 -16.41
C PHE A 267 -1.66 -10.01 -17.88
N GLU A 268 -1.89 -11.08 -18.65
CA GLU A 268 -2.33 -10.98 -20.05
C GLU A 268 -3.64 -10.19 -20.19
N GLU A 269 -4.67 -10.56 -19.42
CA GLU A 269 -5.96 -9.87 -19.44
C GLU A 269 -5.83 -8.39 -19.05
N LEU A 270 -4.97 -8.07 -18.09
CA LEU A 270 -4.74 -6.69 -17.66
C LEU A 270 -4.10 -5.86 -18.78
N ILE A 271 -3.03 -6.37 -19.40
CA ILE A 271 -2.32 -5.66 -20.47
C ILE A 271 -3.20 -5.48 -21.70
N GLU A 272 -4.00 -6.49 -22.05
CA GLU A 272 -4.94 -6.42 -23.17
C GLU A 272 -5.95 -5.26 -22.97
N ASN A 273 -6.61 -5.21 -21.81
CA ASN A 273 -7.65 -4.24 -21.53
C ASN A 273 -7.14 -2.82 -21.23
N ALA A 274 -5.87 -2.68 -20.82
CA ALA A 274 -5.29 -1.39 -20.43
C ALA A 274 -5.37 -0.31 -21.52
N GLN A 275 -6.10 0.78 -21.25
CA GLN A 275 -6.18 1.94 -22.12
C GLN A 275 -5.12 3.00 -21.75
N PHE A 276 -3.83 2.60 -21.81
CA PHE A 276 -2.68 3.42 -21.44
C PHE A 276 -1.56 3.32 -22.49
N SER A 277 -0.96 4.46 -22.84
CA SER A 277 0.11 4.54 -23.86
C SER A 277 1.42 3.89 -23.39
N TYR A 278 1.76 4.09 -22.11
CA TYR A 278 2.97 3.55 -21.51
C TYR A 278 2.61 2.69 -20.32
N ILE A 279 3.11 1.45 -20.29
CA ILE A 279 2.91 0.52 -19.18
C ILE A 279 4.27 0.13 -18.61
N PHE A 280 4.43 0.32 -17.31
CA PHE A 280 5.62 0.00 -16.54
C PHE A 280 5.27 -1.08 -15.52
N LEU A 281 5.94 -2.22 -15.58
CA LEU A 281 5.81 -3.30 -14.59
C LEU A 281 7.12 -3.43 -13.82
N SER A 282 7.05 -3.16 -12.51
CA SER A 282 8.13 -3.44 -11.57
C SER A 282 7.97 -4.88 -11.06
N TYR A 283 8.91 -5.75 -11.41
CA TYR A 283 8.87 -7.15 -11.03
C TYR A 283 10.28 -7.68 -10.84
N ASN A 284 10.54 -8.46 -9.79
CA ASN A 284 11.88 -8.97 -9.55
C ASN A 284 12.08 -10.36 -10.16
N ASN A 285 13.34 -10.79 -10.22
CA ASN A 285 13.74 -12.09 -10.75
C ASN A 285 13.33 -13.30 -9.89
N GLU A 286 12.76 -13.08 -8.70
CA GLU A 286 12.16 -14.14 -7.86
C GLU A 286 10.62 -14.19 -8.00
N GLY A 287 10.08 -13.49 -9.01
CA GLY A 287 8.66 -13.38 -9.29
C GLY A 287 7.99 -14.68 -9.75
N LEU A 288 6.67 -14.77 -9.59
CA LEU A 288 5.87 -15.90 -10.09
C LEU A 288 5.79 -15.99 -11.62
N MET A 289 6.08 -14.88 -12.30
CA MET A 289 6.21 -14.81 -13.76
C MET A 289 7.69 -14.60 -14.10
N SER A 290 8.20 -15.36 -15.06
CA SER A 290 9.56 -15.18 -15.56
C SER A 290 9.66 -13.91 -16.41
N GLN A 291 10.87 -13.35 -16.51
CA GLN A 291 11.17 -12.22 -17.39
C GLN A 291 10.73 -12.49 -18.85
N LYS A 292 10.90 -13.74 -19.32
CA LYS A 292 10.56 -14.15 -20.69
C LYS A 292 9.05 -14.20 -20.90
N GLU A 293 8.28 -14.70 -19.94
CA GLU A 293 6.81 -14.66 -20.01
C GLU A 293 6.29 -13.22 -20.08
N VAL A 294 6.81 -12.34 -19.21
CA VAL A 294 6.41 -10.92 -19.21
C VAL A 294 6.74 -10.26 -20.56
N GLN A 295 7.96 -10.48 -21.07
CA GLN A 295 8.37 -9.97 -22.38
C GLN A 295 7.45 -10.47 -23.51
N THR A 296 7.20 -11.79 -23.57
CA THR A 296 6.35 -12.41 -24.61
C THR A 296 4.96 -11.77 -24.62
N VAL A 297 4.37 -11.54 -23.44
CA VAL A 297 3.06 -10.90 -23.34
C VAL A 297 3.11 -9.45 -23.80
N MET A 298 4.06 -8.64 -23.31
CA MET A 298 4.13 -7.22 -23.65
C MET A 298 4.42 -6.98 -25.14
N GLU A 299 5.29 -7.77 -25.76
CA GLU A 299 5.65 -7.66 -27.19
C GLU A 299 4.45 -7.89 -28.13
N ARG A 300 3.41 -8.61 -27.69
CA ARG A 300 2.16 -8.78 -28.45
C ARG A 300 1.39 -7.47 -28.62
N PHE A 301 1.61 -6.48 -27.75
CA PHE A 301 0.80 -5.26 -27.67
C PHE A 301 1.56 -3.97 -28.03
N GLY A 302 2.86 -4.06 -28.33
CA GLY A 302 3.66 -2.88 -28.68
C GLY A 302 5.15 -3.08 -28.49
N LYS A 303 5.89 -1.99 -28.44
CA LYS A 303 7.34 -2.02 -28.28
C LYS A 303 7.71 -2.27 -26.82
N TYR A 304 8.44 -3.36 -26.60
CA TYR A 304 8.95 -3.76 -25.30
C TYR A 304 10.38 -3.23 -25.07
N THR A 305 10.68 -2.82 -23.84
CA THR A 305 12.03 -2.49 -23.37
C THR A 305 12.19 -2.93 -21.92
N LEU A 306 13.42 -3.22 -21.51
CA LEU A 306 13.75 -3.63 -20.15
C LEU A 306 14.86 -2.76 -19.57
N LYS A 307 14.63 -2.17 -18.41
CA LYS A 307 15.68 -1.55 -17.59
C LYS A 307 15.89 -2.40 -16.33
N THR A 308 17.13 -2.57 -15.91
CA THR A 308 17.47 -3.41 -14.74
C THR A 308 18.19 -2.57 -13.70
N LYS A 309 17.85 -2.79 -12.42
CA LYS A 309 18.57 -2.18 -11.31
C LYS A 309 18.92 -3.24 -10.27
N LYS A 310 20.20 -3.30 -9.92
CA LYS A 310 20.68 -4.16 -8.84
C LYS A 310 20.12 -3.67 -7.50
N TYR A 311 19.52 -4.57 -6.72
CA TYR A 311 18.87 -4.22 -5.46
C TYR A 311 19.29 -5.18 -4.34
N GLN A 312 19.48 -4.65 -3.13
CA GLN A 312 19.79 -5.48 -1.97
C GLN A 312 18.52 -6.17 -1.46
N ARG A 313 18.59 -7.50 -1.33
CA ARG A 313 17.52 -8.34 -0.78
C ARG A 313 17.10 -7.87 0.62
N PHE A 314 15.80 -7.77 0.86
CA PHE A 314 15.26 -7.59 2.21
C PHE A 314 15.53 -8.85 3.04
N LYS A 315 16.34 -8.73 4.10
CA LYS A 315 16.65 -9.81 5.04
C LYS A 315 15.84 -9.61 6.32
N ALA A 316 14.92 -10.53 6.62
CA ALA A 316 14.12 -10.50 7.85
C ALA A 316 14.79 -11.24 9.03
N ASP A 317 15.79 -12.11 8.76
CA ASP A 317 16.42 -13.00 9.76
C ASP A 317 17.95 -12.91 9.76
N LYS A 318 18.57 -13.22 10.91
CA LYS A 318 20.02 -13.44 11.03
C LYS A 318 20.39 -14.76 10.36
N THR A 319 21.42 -14.67 9.53
CA THR A 319 21.94 -15.66 8.57
C THR A 319 22.65 -16.83 9.26
N GLU A 320 21.93 -17.78 9.86
CA GLU A 320 22.60 -19.00 10.34
C GLU A 320 22.04 -20.33 9.81
N ASN A 321 20.86 -20.38 9.17
CA ASN A 321 20.26 -21.70 8.84
C ASN A 321 19.64 -21.89 7.44
N ARG A 322 20.02 -21.11 6.42
CA ARG A 322 19.65 -21.44 5.02
C ARG A 322 20.79 -21.12 4.04
N ASN A 323 21.23 -22.13 3.29
CA ASN A 323 22.10 -21.96 2.12
C ASN A 323 21.41 -21.07 1.08
N HIS A 324 21.80 -19.80 0.99
CA HIS A 324 21.28 -18.88 -0.01
C HIS A 324 22.04 -19.05 -1.33
N LYS A 325 21.35 -19.43 -2.41
CA LYS A 325 21.93 -19.63 -3.75
C LYS A 325 22.25 -18.33 -4.52
N ALA A 326 21.84 -17.16 -4.04
CA ALA A 326 22.17 -15.87 -4.68
C ALA A 326 22.34 -14.75 -3.66
N THR A 327 23.41 -13.98 -3.80
CA THR A 327 23.77 -12.82 -2.98
C THR A 327 23.07 -11.53 -3.44
N GLU A 328 22.46 -11.53 -4.64
CA GLU A 328 21.95 -10.34 -5.32
C GLU A 328 20.57 -10.60 -5.93
N THR A 329 19.67 -9.62 -5.83
CA THR A 329 18.33 -9.64 -6.45
C THR A 329 18.28 -8.50 -7.47
N PHE A 330 17.70 -8.76 -8.64
CA PHE A 330 17.55 -7.73 -9.68
C PHE A 330 16.10 -7.28 -9.72
N GLU A 331 15.90 -5.96 -9.70
CA GLU A 331 14.61 -5.38 -10.05
C GLU A 331 14.57 -5.19 -11.57
N TYR A 332 13.55 -5.77 -12.20
CA TYR A 332 13.22 -5.53 -13.60
C TYR A 332 12.12 -4.47 -13.67
N LEU A 333 12.38 -3.42 -14.45
CA LEU A 333 11.37 -2.49 -14.89
C LEU A 333 11.08 -2.78 -16.35
N HIS A 334 10.03 -3.56 -16.57
CA HIS A 334 9.51 -3.90 -17.88
C HIS A 334 8.68 -2.73 -18.42
N ILE A 335 8.93 -2.35 -19.66
CA ILE A 335 8.38 -1.14 -20.29
C ILE A 335 7.69 -1.57 -21.57
N LEU A 336 6.43 -1.16 -21.72
CA LEU A 336 5.64 -1.34 -22.93
C LEU A 336 5.16 0.03 -23.42
N GLU A 337 5.63 0.43 -24.60
CA GLU A 337 5.02 1.49 -25.40
C GLU A 337 3.90 0.84 -26.23
N LYS A 338 2.67 0.91 -25.72
CA LYS A 338 1.53 0.16 -26.25
C LYS A 338 1.02 0.78 -27.55
N HIS A 339 0.84 -0.05 -28.57
CA HIS A 339 0.19 0.36 -29.81
C HIS A 339 -1.33 0.24 -29.63
N PHE A 340 -2.04 1.35 -29.77
CA PHE A 340 -3.49 1.29 -29.92
C PHE A 340 -3.79 0.92 -31.36
N GLY A 341 -3.94 -0.37 -31.64
CA GLY A 341 -4.45 -0.81 -32.92
C GLY A 341 -5.86 -0.27 -33.11
N SER A 342 -6.09 0.48 -34.20
CA SER A 342 -7.41 0.52 -34.82
C SER A 342 -7.84 -0.93 -35.01
N ALA A 343 -8.94 -1.34 -34.37
CA ALA A 343 -9.54 -2.65 -34.58
C ALA A 343 -9.62 -2.89 -36.11
N GLN A 344 -8.89 -3.89 -36.59
CA GLN A 344 -9.06 -4.42 -37.95
C GLN A 344 -10.19 -5.43 -37.94
#